data_AF-A6VR49-F1
#
_entry.id   AF-A6VR49-F1
#
_cell.length_a   1.000
_cell.length_b   1.000
_cell.length_c   1.000
_cell.angle_alpha   90.00
_cell.angle_beta   90.00
_cell.angle_gamma   90.00
#
_symmetry.space_group_name_H-M   'P 1'
#
loop_
_entity.id
_entity.type
_entity.pdbx_description
1 polymer ?
#
loop_
_entity_poly.entity_id
_entity_poly.type
_entity_poly.pdbx_seq_one_letter_code
_entity_poly.pdbx_strand_id
1 'polypeptide(L)'
;MIRCRYESYSVPKRLTEYRLQGQSHCAHVLLYSVILGERLQLNEAQRDTLCTVAVFHDSQRQDDSYDTGHGGRAAVYYRRYCETHELFVDDTAVALMKYHDRNDDFGIAGIEKYLPNTAEATFLYQIFKDADGLDRFRLGEQYFDPRYLRTDAARELTEFARALVAESETVLATD
;
A
#
# COMPACT_ATOMS: atom_id res chain seq x y z
N MET A 1 -7.60 -7.49 22.71
CA MET A 1 -8.77 -6.97 21.99
C MET A 1 -8.27 -5.82 21.13
N ILE A 2 -8.00 -6.08 19.84
CA ILE A 2 -7.45 -5.09 18.91
C ILE A 2 -8.52 -4.02 18.70
N ARG A 3 -8.30 -2.81 19.23
CA ARG A 3 -9.14 -1.65 18.92
C ARG A 3 -8.50 -0.91 17.75
N CYS A 4 -8.70 -1.43 16.55
CA CYS A 4 -8.43 -0.68 15.33
C CYS A 4 -9.53 0.39 15.25
N ARG A 5 -9.19 1.67 15.49
CA ARG A 5 -10.13 2.80 15.33
C ARG A 5 -10.35 3.09 13.85
N TYR A 6 -11.07 2.21 13.16
CA TYR A 6 -11.70 2.51 11.87
C TYR A 6 -13.05 3.18 12.11
N GLU A 7 -13.06 4.41 12.64
CA GLU A 7 -14.26 5.24 12.62
C GLU A 7 -13.91 6.57 11.95
N SER A 8 -14.52 6.79 10.78
CA SER A 8 -14.62 8.04 10.02
C SER A 8 -13.49 8.49 9.07
N TYR A 9 -12.83 7.58 8.35
CA TYR A 9 -12.10 7.98 7.13
C TYR A 9 -13.04 8.02 5.93
N SER A 10 -13.38 9.24 5.49
CA SER A 10 -13.96 9.45 4.17
C SER A 10 -12.87 9.21 3.12
N VAL A 11 -13.07 8.19 2.28
CA VAL A 11 -12.18 7.91 1.14
C VAL A 11 -12.09 9.18 0.27
N PRO A 12 -10.89 9.70 -0.03
CA PRO A 12 -10.74 10.91 -0.84
C PRO A 12 -11.51 10.86 -2.15
N LYS A 13 -12.29 11.92 -2.44
CA LYS A 13 -13.15 12.11 -3.64
C LYS A 13 -12.48 11.88 -5.00
N ARG A 14 -11.15 11.75 -5.09
CA ARG A 14 -10.43 11.43 -6.34
C ARG A 14 -10.37 9.93 -6.64
N LEU A 15 -10.64 9.07 -5.66
CA LEU A 15 -10.70 7.61 -5.83
C LEU A 15 -12.05 7.12 -6.38
N THR A 16 -13.01 8.03 -6.59
CA THR A 16 -14.37 7.69 -7.05
C THR A 16 -14.56 7.79 -8.57
N GLU A 17 -13.59 8.30 -9.33
CA GLU A 17 -13.76 8.56 -10.78
C GLU A 17 -12.95 7.64 -11.72
N TYR A 18 -12.28 6.60 -11.22
CA TYR A 18 -11.62 5.59 -12.06
C TYR A 18 -12.29 4.22 -11.89
N ARG A 19 -13.25 3.97 -12.79
CA ARG A 19 -14.36 3.01 -12.66
C ARG A 19 -14.02 1.53 -12.75
N LEU A 20 -12.76 1.11 -12.55
CA LEU A 20 -12.37 -0.31 -12.53
C LEU A 20 -11.24 -0.68 -11.55
N GLN A 21 -10.55 0.25 -10.89
CA GLN A 21 -9.21 -0.07 -10.33
C GLN A 21 -8.88 0.48 -8.95
N GLY A 22 -9.34 1.68 -8.57
CA GLY A 22 -8.80 2.36 -7.37
C GLY A 22 -9.24 1.81 -6.01
N GLN A 23 -10.52 1.49 -5.83
CA GLN A 23 -11.05 1.15 -4.50
C GLN A 23 -10.76 -0.30 -4.10
N SER A 24 -10.95 -1.26 -5.02
CA SER A 24 -10.65 -2.67 -4.74
C SER A 24 -9.16 -2.92 -4.56
N HIS A 25 -8.31 -2.28 -5.38
CA HIS A 25 -6.85 -2.33 -5.21
C HIS A 25 -6.42 -1.82 -3.83
N CYS A 26 -6.82 -0.60 -3.47
CA CYS A 26 -6.48 -0.03 -2.17
C CYS A 26 -7.01 -0.88 -1.01
N ALA A 27 -8.21 -1.47 -1.14
CA ALA A 27 -8.77 -2.35 -0.12
C ALA A 27 -7.99 -3.67 0.03
N HIS A 28 -7.57 -4.29 -1.07
CA HIS A 28 -6.74 -5.49 -1.03
C HIS A 28 -5.36 -5.19 -0.43
N VAL A 29 -4.69 -4.13 -0.88
CA VAL A 29 -3.39 -3.72 -0.35
C VAL A 29 -3.48 -3.38 1.14
N LEU A 30 -4.55 -2.73 1.58
CA LEU A 30 -4.82 -2.50 2.99
C LEU A 30 -4.99 -3.81 3.77
N LEU A 31 -5.81 -4.75 3.26
CA LEU A 31 -6.01 -6.04 3.88
C LEU A 31 -4.69 -6.82 4.01
N TYR A 32 -3.90 -6.91 2.95
CA TYR A 32 -2.59 -7.56 2.98
C TYR A 32 -1.64 -6.86 3.95
N SER A 33 -1.66 -5.53 4.02
CA SER A 33 -0.87 -4.76 4.97
C SER A 33 -1.21 -5.11 6.42
N VAL A 34 -2.50 -5.26 6.74
CA VAL A 34 -2.97 -5.71 8.06
C VAL A 34 -2.52 -7.15 8.35
N ILE A 35 -2.74 -8.08 7.41
CA ILE A 35 -2.37 -9.50 7.60
C ILE A 35 -0.86 -9.64 7.79
N LEU A 36 -0.05 -8.98 6.97
CA LEU A 36 1.40 -9.00 7.05
C LEU A 36 1.89 -8.35 8.35
N GLY A 37 1.28 -7.24 8.76
CA GLY A 37 1.58 -6.59 10.04
C GLY A 37 1.35 -7.51 11.24
N GLU A 38 0.26 -8.27 11.25
CA GLU A 38 0.00 -9.28 12.29
C GLU A 38 0.99 -10.45 12.23
N ARG A 39 1.22 -11.03 11.03
CA ARG A 39 2.12 -12.19 10.86
C ARG A 39 3.56 -11.88 11.24
N LEU A 40 4.02 -10.66 10.95
CA LEU A 40 5.37 -10.19 11.26
C LEU A 40 5.47 -9.55 12.65
N GLN A 41 4.39 -9.59 13.44
CA GLN A 41 4.35 -9.09 14.82
C GLN A 41 4.75 -7.61 14.94
N LEU A 42 4.37 -6.80 13.94
CA LEU A 42 4.63 -5.37 13.96
C LEU A 42 3.88 -4.69 15.09
N ASN A 43 4.47 -3.65 15.66
CA ASN A 43 3.81 -2.86 16.69
C ASN A 43 2.66 -2.02 16.11
N GLU A 44 1.88 -1.36 16.97
CA GLU A 44 0.74 -0.53 16.55
C GLU A 44 1.14 0.61 15.60
N ALA A 45 2.18 1.38 15.92
CA ALA A 45 2.64 2.48 15.07
C ALA A 45 3.08 1.99 13.68
N GLN A 46 3.79 0.87 13.61
CA GLN A 46 4.22 0.26 12.36
C GLN A 46 3.05 -0.21 11.48
N ARG A 47 2.02 -0.79 12.11
CA ARG A 47 0.78 -1.19 11.41
C ARG A 47 0.00 0.02 10.93
N ASP A 48 -0.08 1.08 11.73
CA ASP A 48 -0.73 2.34 11.35
C ASP A 48 -0.02 3.01 10.16
N THR A 49 1.32 3.00 10.14
CA THR A 49 2.12 3.44 8.99
C THR A 49 1.73 2.66 7.73
N LEU A 50 1.73 1.32 7.78
CA LEU A 50 1.38 0.49 6.61
C LEU A 50 -0.05 0.74 6.12
N CYS A 51 -1.03 0.84 7.04
CA CYS A 51 -2.41 1.14 6.67
C CYS A 51 -2.54 2.53 6.03
N THR A 52 -1.81 3.53 6.56
CA THR A 52 -1.76 4.88 6.00
C THR A 52 -1.19 4.86 4.58
N VAL A 53 -0.07 4.17 4.37
CA VAL A 53 0.53 4.03 3.03
C VAL A 53 -0.45 3.36 2.06
N ALA A 54 -1.09 2.25 2.47
CA ALA A 54 -2.07 1.54 1.64
C ALA A 54 -3.21 2.44 1.16
N VAL A 55 -3.75 3.30 2.03
CA VAL A 55 -4.86 4.21 1.68
C VAL A 55 -4.44 5.31 0.69
N PHE A 56 -3.20 5.79 0.77
CA PHE A 56 -2.77 6.98 0.03
C PHE A 56 -1.87 6.71 -1.19
N HIS A 57 -1.15 5.59 -1.26
CA HIS A 57 -0.04 5.39 -2.21
C HIS A 57 -0.40 5.65 -3.68
N ASP A 58 -1.59 5.23 -4.10
CA ASP A 58 -2.10 5.37 -5.47
C ASP A 58 -3.11 6.51 -5.65
N SER A 59 -3.35 7.31 -4.60
CA SER A 59 -4.37 8.38 -4.62
C SER A 59 -4.12 9.50 -5.62
N GLN A 60 -2.91 9.60 -6.18
CA GLN A 60 -2.48 10.67 -7.09
C GLN A 60 -1.92 10.13 -8.42
N ARG A 61 -2.41 8.97 -8.88
CA ARG A 61 -2.19 8.56 -10.27
C ARG A 61 -2.84 9.55 -11.25
N GLN A 62 -2.20 9.74 -12.39
CA GLN A 62 -2.69 10.58 -13.49
C GLN A 62 -3.33 9.75 -14.60
N ASP A 63 -2.93 8.47 -14.71
CA ASP A 63 -3.50 7.48 -15.60
C ASP A 63 -3.33 6.05 -15.03
N ASP A 64 -4.01 5.10 -15.66
CA ASP A 64 -4.01 3.68 -15.29
C ASP A 64 -2.79 2.91 -15.86
N SER A 65 -1.81 3.62 -16.43
CA SER A 65 -0.64 3.03 -17.10
C SER A 65 0.63 3.12 -16.23
N TYR A 66 1.81 3.20 -16.87
CA TYR A 66 3.11 3.30 -16.21
C TYR A 66 3.39 4.73 -15.72
N ASP A 67 2.63 5.16 -14.71
CA ASP A 67 2.73 6.50 -14.12
C ASP A 67 3.87 6.61 -13.10
N THR A 68 5.12 6.53 -13.57
CA THR A 68 6.29 6.66 -12.70
C THR A 68 6.37 8.05 -12.07
N GLY A 69 6.13 8.14 -10.77
CA GLY A 69 6.16 9.36 -9.96
C GLY A 69 4.91 9.56 -9.10
N HIS A 70 3.88 8.72 -9.27
CA HIS A 70 2.65 8.81 -8.49
C HIS A 70 2.89 8.71 -6.99
N GLY A 71 3.82 7.87 -6.54
CA GLY A 71 4.17 7.77 -5.13
C GLY A 71 4.63 9.10 -4.52
N GLY A 72 5.47 9.85 -5.25
CA GLY A 72 5.91 11.18 -4.84
C GLY A 72 4.77 12.20 -4.76
N ARG A 73 3.81 12.14 -5.69
CA ARG A 73 2.63 13.01 -5.67
C ARG A 73 1.67 12.62 -4.54
N ALA A 74 1.47 11.34 -4.29
CA ALA A 74 0.69 10.81 -3.16
C ALA A 74 1.27 11.27 -1.82
N ALA A 75 2.60 11.23 -1.66
CA ALA A 75 3.27 11.72 -0.47
C ALA A 75 3.05 13.22 -0.23
N VAL A 76 3.09 14.05 -1.29
CA VAL A 76 2.75 15.49 -1.20
C VAL A 76 1.28 15.69 -0.84
N TYR A 77 0.39 14.89 -1.42
CA TYR A 77 -1.03 14.96 -1.12
C TYR A 77 -1.34 14.55 0.33
N TYR A 78 -0.74 13.48 0.84
CA TYR A 78 -0.88 13.04 2.22
C TYR A 78 -0.45 14.14 3.21
N ARG A 79 0.70 14.79 2.98
CA ARG A 79 1.14 15.93 3.83
C ARG A 79 0.11 17.06 3.87
N ARG A 80 -0.41 17.45 2.70
CA ARG A 80 -1.46 18.48 2.59
C ARG A 80 -2.76 18.04 3.26
N TYR A 81 -3.12 16.76 3.13
CA TYR A 81 -4.31 16.20 3.77
C TYR A 81 -4.19 16.29 5.28
N CYS A 82 -3.05 15.88 5.85
CA CYS A 82 -2.79 16.00 7.28
C CYS A 82 -2.82 17.46 7.75
N GLU A 83 -2.17 18.37 7.05
CA GLU A 83 -2.19 19.80 7.37
C GLU A 83 -3.61 20.37 7.37
N THR A 84 -4.40 20.04 6.34
CA THR A 84 -5.79 20.52 6.20
C THR A 84 -6.71 20.01 7.31
N HIS A 85 -6.44 18.82 7.85
CA HIS A 85 -7.28 18.16 8.85
C HIS A 85 -6.64 18.14 10.25
N GLU A 86 -5.58 18.93 10.47
CA GLU A 86 -4.87 19.03 11.76
C GLU A 86 -4.37 17.67 12.29
N LEU A 87 -3.98 16.77 11.38
CA LEU A 87 -3.43 15.46 11.71
C LEU A 87 -1.90 15.50 11.77
N PHE A 88 -1.33 14.62 12.59
CA PHE A 88 0.11 14.38 12.59
C PHE A 88 0.55 13.78 11.25
N VAL A 89 1.74 14.18 10.79
CA VAL A 89 2.34 13.62 9.58
C VAL A 89 3.31 12.51 9.98
N ASP A 90 3.05 11.29 9.52
CA ASP A 90 4.00 10.20 9.61
C ASP A 90 5.04 10.32 8.48
N ASP A 91 6.26 10.76 8.83
CA ASP A 91 7.37 10.89 7.89
C ASP A 91 7.82 9.54 7.30
N THR A 92 7.61 8.44 8.02
CA THR A 92 7.86 7.08 7.50
C THR A 92 6.85 6.76 6.41
N ALA A 93 5.56 7.02 6.65
CA ALA A 93 4.53 6.83 5.65
C ALA A 93 4.79 7.70 4.40
N VAL A 94 5.23 8.95 4.57
CA VAL A 94 5.65 9.83 3.46
C VAL A 94 6.76 9.18 2.63
N ALA A 95 7.79 8.64 3.28
CA ALA A 95 8.93 8.02 2.60
C ALA A 95 8.50 6.77 1.81
N LEU A 96 7.73 5.88 2.45
CA LEU A 96 7.22 4.66 1.83
C LEU A 96 6.37 4.98 0.60
N MET A 97 5.39 5.87 0.74
CA MET A 97 4.56 6.34 -0.39
C MET A 97 5.43 6.91 -1.50
N LYS A 98 6.37 7.81 -1.17
CA LYS A 98 7.19 8.52 -2.15
C LYS A 98 7.97 7.60 -3.07
N TYR A 99 8.40 6.44 -2.57
CA TYR A 99 9.35 5.57 -3.24
C TYR A 99 8.77 4.20 -3.65
N HIS A 100 7.51 3.89 -3.34
CA HIS A 100 6.95 2.56 -3.62
C HIS A 100 6.92 2.21 -5.12
N ASP A 101 6.70 3.22 -5.96
CA ASP A 101 6.62 3.12 -7.42
C ASP A 101 7.98 3.15 -8.13
N ARG A 102 9.07 2.97 -7.37
CA ARG A 102 10.44 2.88 -7.86
C ARG A 102 10.99 1.48 -7.66
N ASN A 103 12.09 1.15 -8.33
CA ASN A 103 12.82 -0.08 -8.03
C ASN A 103 13.38 -0.04 -6.59
N ASP A 104 13.66 -1.22 -6.03
CA ASP A 104 14.04 -1.38 -4.63
C ASP A 104 15.30 -0.61 -4.28
N ASP A 105 16.35 -0.70 -5.10
CA ASP A 105 17.62 -0.01 -4.86
C ASP A 105 17.43 1.51 -4.75
N PHE A 106 16.67 2.10 -5.67
CA PHE A 106 16.36 3.52 -5.66
C PHE A 106 15.51 3.91 -4.46
N GLY A 107 14.51 3.10 -4.13
CA GLY A 107 13.59 3.38 -3.03
C GLY A 107 14.27 3.29 -1.67
N ILE A 108 15.07 2.26 -1.44
CA ILE A 108 15.85 2.05 -0.21
C ILE A 108 16.87 3.17 -0.04
N ALA A 109 17.66 3.49 -1.08
CA ALA A 109 18.61 4.60 -1.03
C ALA A 109 17.91 5.96 -0.80
N GLY A 110 16.67 6.12 -1.27
CA GLY A 110 15.83 7.27 -1.01
C GLY A 110 15.40 7.37 0.45
N ILE A 111 14.92 6.26 1.02
CA ILE A 111 14.51 6.16 2.43
C ILE A 111 15.70 6.40 3.36
N GLU A 112 16.86 5.81 3.06
CA GLU A 112 18.08 5.97 3.85
C GLU A 112 18.57 7.41 3.94
N LYS A 113 18.34 8.21 2.89
CA LYS A 113 18.65 9.64 2.89
C LYS A 113 17.58 10.49 3.56
N TYR A 114 16.36 9.98 3.65
CA TYR A 114 15.19 10.74 4.11
C TYR A 114 14.95 10.59 5.61
N LEU A 115 15.22 9.42 6.18
CA LEU A 115 14.91 9.09 7.57
C LEU A 115 16.16 8.71 8.36
N PRO A 116 16.20 9.00 9.68
CA PRO A 116 17.31 8.59 10.54
C PRO A 116 17.27 7.10 10.94
N ASN A 117 16.08 6.48 11.06
CA ASN A 117 15.92 5.06 11.41
C ASN A 117 15.69 4.21 10.15
N THR A 118 16.77 3.94 9.43
CA THR A 118 16.68 3.41 8.06
C THR A 118 16.33 1.92 7.99
N ALA A 119 16.80 1.11 8.94
CA ALA A 119 16.56 -0.34 8.90
C ALA A 119 15.08 -0.69 9.08
N GLU A 120 14.42 -0.06 10.05
CA GLU A 120 12.99 -0.26 10.31
C GLU A 120 12.15 0.27 9.14
N ALA A 121 12.42 1.49 8.68
CA ALA A 121 11.68 2.07 7.56
C ALA A 121 11.85 1.25 6.27
N THR A 122 13.06 0.75 5.99
CA THR A 122 13.30 -0.16 4.86
C THR A 122 12.50 -1.45 5.02
N PHE A 123 12.42 -2.03 6.21
CA PHE A 123 11.63 -3.23 6.42
C PHE A 123 10.13 -2.99 6.18
N LEU A 124 9.57 -1.90 6.71
CA LEU A 124 8.17 -1.52 6.43
C LEU A 124 7.93 -1.24 4.94
N TYR A 125 8.90 -0.63 4.25
CA TYR A 125 8.85 -0.41 2.82
C TYR A 125 8.77 -1.70 2.04
N GLN A 126 9.58 -2.70 2.41
CA GLN A 126 9.55 -4.01 1.78
C GLN A 126 8.18 -4.71 2.01
N ILE A 127 7.64 -4.64 3.23
CA ILE A 127 6.31 -5.19 3.55
C ILE A 127 5.22 -4.51 2.75
N PHE A 128 5.26 -3.18 2.63
CA PHE A 128 4.29 -2.44 1.84
C PHE A 128 4.33 -2.85 0.36
N LYS A 129 5.52 -2.98 -0.23
CA LYS A 129 5.66 -3.43 -1.62
C LYS A 129 5.23 -4.87 -1.83
N ASP A 130 5.35 -5.71 -0.80
CA ASP A 130 4.80 -7.06 -0.84
C ASP A 130 3.28 -7.03 -0.83
N ALA A 131 2.65 -6.19 -0.01
CA ALA A 131 1.20 -5.98 -0.01
C ALA A 131 0.69 -5.48 -1.36
N ASP A 132 1.34 -4.47 -1.95
CA ASP A 132 1.05 -3.97 -3.31
C ASP A 132 1.28 -5.06 -4.38
N GLY A 133 2.38 -5.80 -4.26
CA GLY A 133 2.75 -6.88 -5.18
C GLY A 133 1.78 -8.07 -5.16
N LEU A 134 1.24 -8.43 -4.00
CA LEU A 134 0.26 -9.51 -3.85
C LEU A 134 -1.04 -9.21 -4.62
N ASP A 135 -1.42 -7.94 -4.75
CA ASP A 135 -2.62 -7.57 -5.50
C ASP A 135 -2.44 -7.68 -7.02
N ARG A 136 -1.24 -7.97 -7.54
CA ARG A 136 -1.01 -8.11 -9.00
C ARG A 136 -1.81 -9.24 -9.65
N PHE A 137 -2.33 -10.20 -8.88
CA PHE A 137 -3.28 -11.18 -9.40
C PHE A 137 -4.50 -10.54 -10.07
N ARG A 138 -4.93 -9.34 -9.63
CA ARG A 138 -6.03 -8.57 -10.27
C ARG A 138 -5.77 -8.20 -11.73
N LEU A 139 -4.49 -8.16 -12.13
CA LEU A 139 -4.13 -7.87 -13.52
C LEU A 139 -4.10 -9.16 -14.37
N GLY A 140 -4.17 -10.33 -13.73
CA GLY A 140 -4.01 -11.67 -14.32
C GLY A 140 -2.76 -12.40 -13.81
N GLU A 141 -2.81 -13.73 -13.80
CA GLU A 141 -1.72 -14.62 -13.33
C GLU A 141 -0.34 -14.26 -13.91
N GLN A 142 -0.29 -13.86 -15.19
CA GLN A 142 0.94 -13.51 -15.88
C GLN A 142 1.63 -12.24 -15.38
N TYR A 143 0.95 -11.41 -14.59
CA TYR A 143 1.50 -10.18 -14.01
C TYR A 143 2.00 -10.35 -12.57
N PHE A 144 1.74 -11.51 -11.97
CA PHE A 144 2.32 -11.88 -10.69
C PHE A 144 3.65 -12.60 -10.89
N ASP A 145 4.68 -12.15 -10.17
CA ASP A 145 5.98 -12.82 -10.14
C ASP A 145 6.49 -12.87 -8.69
N PRO A 146 6.55 -14.05 -8.06
CA PRO A 146 6.88 -14.20 -6.64
C PRO A 146 8.31 -13.76 -6.30
N ARG A 147 9.20 -13.58 -7.30
CA ARG A 147 10.55 -13.05 -7.10
C ARG A 147 10.53 -11.59 -6.63
N TYR A 148 9.44 -10.87 -6.88
CA TYR A 148 9.25 -9.51 -6.39
C TYR A 148 8.70 -9.46 -4.96
N LEU A 149 8.36 -10.59 -4.33
CA LEU A 149 8.01 -10.64 -2.91
C LEU A 149 9.28 -10.75 -2.07
N ARG A 150 9.40 -9.90 -1.05
CA ARG A 150 10.62 -9.69 -0.25
C ARG A 150 10.62 -10.55 1.00
N THR A 151 9.46 -10.70 1.62
CA THR A 151 9.28 -11.44 2.87
C THR A 151 8.73 -12.85 2.63
N ASP A 152 9.14 -13.81 3.46
CA ASP A 152 8.57 -15.16 3.43
C ASP A 152 7.07 -15.14 3.78
N ALA A 153 6.68 -14.28 4.72
CA ALA A 153 5.28 -14.09 5.09
C ALA A 153 4.40 -13.68 3.89
N ALA A 154 4.90 -12.84 2.98
CA ALA A 154 4.19 -12.50 1.75
C ALA A 154 4.16 -13.67 0.76
N ARG A 155 5.26 -14.40 0.59
CA ARG A 155 5.28 -15.58 -0.28
C ARG A 155 4.25 -16.62 0.15
N GLU A 156 4.07 -16.83 1.44
CA GLU A 156 3.03 -17.71 2.01
C GLU A 156 1.59 -17.22 1.77
N LEU A 157 1.39 -15.93 1.47
CA LEU A 157 0.07 -15.36 1.15
C LEU A 157 -0.29 -15.46 -0.32
N THR A 158 0.59 -15.96 -1.19
CA THR A 158 0.36 -16.01 -2.65
C THR A 158 -0.97 -16.68 -3.02
N GLU A 159 -1.23 -17.87 -2.49
CA GLU A 159 -2.48 -18.61 -2.78
C GLU A 159 -3.72 -17.92 -2.22
N PHE A 160 -3.58 -17.29 -1.05
CA PHE A 160 -4.66 -16.48 -0.47
C PHE A 160 -4.98 -15.27 -1.34
N ALA A 161 -3.95 -14.56 -1.82
CA ALA A 161 -4.11 -13.39 -2.67
C ALA A 161 -4.76 -13.74 -4.02
N ARG A 162 -4.33 -14.85 -4.63
CA ARG A 162 -4.95 -15.40 -5.84
C ARG A 162 -6.44 -15.68 -5.64
N ALA A 163 -6.78 -16.41 -4.57
CA ALA A 163 -8.18 -16.77 -4.28
C ALA A 163 -9.04 -15.54 -3.98
N LEU A 164 -8.52 -14.59 -3.20
CA LEU A 164 -9.25 -13.36 -2.85
C LEU A 164 -9.64 -12.56 -4.10
N VAL A 165 -8.71 -12.39 -5.04
CA VAL A 165 -8.98 -11.68 -6.29
C VAL A 165 -10.07 -12.39 -7.11
N ALA A 166 -9.96 -13.71 -7.29
CA ALA A 166 -10.94 -14.48 -8.04
C ALA A 166 -12.37 -14.37 -7.47
N GLU A 167 -12.51 -14.39 -6.14
CA GLU A 167 -13.80 -14.17 -5.47
C GLU A 167 -14.30 -12.73 -5.63
N SER A 168 -13.41 -11.74 -5.50
CA SER A 168 -13.78 -10.32 -5.62
C SER A 168 -14.27 -9.93 -7.02
N GLU A 169 -13.74 -10.56 -8.07
CA GLU A 169 -14.19 -10.37 -9.45
C GLU A 169 -15.53 -11.09 -9.72
N THR A 170 -15.75 -12.24 -9.08
CA THR A 170 -16.99 -13.02 -9.23
C THR A 170 -18.19 -12.27 -8.67
N VAL A 171 -18.03 -11.60 -7.51
CA VAL A 171 -19.10 -10.80 -6.88
C VAL A 171 -19.50 -9.60 -7.75
N LEU A 172 -18.55 -8.97 -8.44
CA LEU A 172 -18.81 -7.82 -9.31
C LEU A 172 -19.42 -8.19 -10.67
N ALA A 173 -19.37 -9.46 -11.06
CA ALA A 173 -19.96 -9.96 -12.31
C ALA A 173 -21.43 -10.41 -12.17
N THR A 174 -21.94 -10.46 -10.93
CA THR A 174 -23.30 -10.94 -10.62
C THR A 174 -24.32 -9.84 -10.26
N ASP A 175 -23.90 -8.57 -10.26
CA ASP A 175 -24.75 -7.38 -10.08
C ASP A 175 -24.91 -6.60 -11.40
#